data_AF-A0A445M7W4-F1
#
_entry.id   AF-A0A445M7W4-F1
#
_cell.length_a   1.000
_cell.length_b   1.000
_cell.length_c   1.000
_cell.angle_alpha   90.00
_cell.angle_beta   90.00
_cell.angle_gamma   90.00
#
_symmetry.space_group_name_H-M   'P 1'
#
loop_
_entity.id
_entity.type
_entity.pdbx_description
1 polymer ?
#
loop_
_entity_poly.entity_id
_entity_poly.type
_entity_poly.pdbx_seq_one_letter_code
_entity_poly.pdbx_strand_id
1 'polypeptide(L)'
;MPPQQFSTQAKTWRLFIDEILISASGGNLIDGTDFPALIGNGITFVGSSVPDLDSSINTAQDLSQISAMIQLIGTQFRVNPPTIPMPKTIKLVTDGYNCPQPTTRKDSMHACCKKDPKFKATLRKTKFFPRQKGDLTISYDVNQVYENNYMVEVTMENNHLLGRLDHWNLTWEWTRGEFIYSMKGAFTCVIEYSDCIYGAAGQYYKDMDFSKVVNCQKNPIVSDLPPEKANDTEIGKIPHCCKNGTILPIHMDPSKSKSVFQMQVFKVPPDLNKTAIYPPEKWKIMGILNPDYKSGAPIRVDPA
;
A
#
# COMPACT_ATOMS: atom_id res chain seq x y z
N MET A 1 -6.93 9.22 32.52
CA MET A 1 -5.87 8.26 32.90
C MET A 1 -4.66 8.58 32.04
N PRO A 2 -3.44 8.64 32.58
CA PRO A 2 -2.26 8.81 31.74
C PRO A 2 -2.18 7.63 30.75
N PRO A 3 -1.85 7.87 29.47
CA PRO A 3 -1.72 6.81 28.48
C PRO A 3 -0.63 5.83 28.96
N GLN A 4 -0.98 4.54 28.99
CA GLN A 4 -0.07 3.50 29.45
C GLN A 4 1.13 3.41 28.51
N GLN A 5 2.31 3.55 29.11
CA GLN A 5 3.58 3.70 28.44
C GLN A 5 4.13 2.36 27.98
N PHE A 6 4.52 2.26 26.71
CA PHE A 6 5.29 1.13 26.19
C PHE A 6 6.70 1.17 26.78
N SER A 7 7.09 0.13 27.55
CA SER A 7 8.47 -0.03 28.02
C SER A 7 9.41 -0.51 26.91
N THR A 8 8.87 -1.09 25.84
CA THR A 8 9.60 -1.55 24.65
C THR A 8 8.81 -1.21 23.39
N GLN A 9 9.50 -0.90 22.29
CA GLN A 9 8.90 -0.55 21.00
C GLN A 9 7.93 -1.65 20.53
N ALA A 10 6.74 -1.27 20.07
CA ALA A 10 5.80 -2.16 19.40
C ALA A 10 5.97 -1.97 17.88
N LYS A 11 6.75 -2.88 17.28
CA LYS A 11 6.99 -2.85 15.84
C LYS A 11 5.82 -3.48 15.09
N THR A 12 5.45 -2.89 13.96
CA THR A 12 4.50 -3.49 13.00
C THR A 12 3.17 -3.91 13.61
N TRP A 13 2.54 -3.04 14.39
CA TRP A 13 1.28 -3.36 15.08
C TRP A 13 0.12 -3.56 14.09
N ARG A 14 -0.77 -4.51 14.40
CA ARG A 14 -1.99 -4.77 13.62
C ARG A 14 -3.20 -4.76 14.53
N LEU A 15 -4.33 -4.24 14.06
CA LEU A 15 -5.56 -4.18 14.83
C LEU A 15 -6.64 -5.00 14.14
N PHE A 16 -7.07 -6.08 14.78
CA PHE A 16 -8.13 -6.97 14.30
C PHE A 16 -9.48 -6.59 14.90
N ILE A 17 -10.50 -6.44 14.06
CA ILE A 17 -11.89 -6.14 14.44
C ILE A 17 -12.82 -7.10 13.72
N ASP A 18 -13.70 -7.77 14.44
CA ASP A 18 -14.64 -8.74 13.87
C ASP A 18 -16.07 -8.16 13.81
N GLU A 19 -16.25 -7.05 13.08
CA GLU A 19 -17.53 -6.34 12.90
C GLU A 19 -17.62 -5.63 11.53
N ILE A 20 -18.82 -5.17 11.16
CA ILE A 20 -19.06 -4.41 9.91
C ILE A 20 -18.58 -2.97 10.08
N LEU A 21 -17.70 -2.53 9.19
CA LEU A 21 -17.17 -1.16 9.17
C LEU A 21 -17.61 -0.43 7.91
N ILE A 22 -18.01 0.84 8.06
CA ILE A 22 -18.50 1.71 6.99
C ILE A 22 -17.38 2.60 6.44
N SER A 23 -16.43 2.99 7.28
CA SER A 23 -15.16 3.60 6.85
C SER A 23 -14.15 3.61 7.98
N ALA A 24 -12.86 3.78 7.66
CA ALA A 24 -11.81 4.05 8.64
C ALA A 24 -10.84 5.12 8.11
N SER A 25 -10.30 5.96 8.99
CA SER A 25 -9.22 6.91 8.69
C SER A 25 -8.04 6.68 9.62
N GLY A 26 -6.81 6.85 9.13
CA GLY A 26 -5.58 6.64 9.93
C GLY A 26 -5.04 5.20 9.95
N GLY A 27 -5.63 4.28 9.19
CA GLY A 27 -5.12 2.92 9.01
C GLY A 27 -5.69 2.26 7.74
N ASN A 28 -4.89 1.39 7.11
CA ASN A 28 -5.26 0.70 5.88
C ASN A 28 -5.66 -0.75 6.16
N LEU A 29 -6.64 -1.27 5.40
CA LEU A 29 -7.06 -2.67 5.49
C LEU A 29 -6.00 -3.58 4.85
N ILE A 30 -5.51 -4.56 5.59
CA ILE A 30 -4.52 -5.51 5.08
C ILE A 30 -5.06 -6.25 3.85
N ASP A 31 -6.33 -6.64 3.88
CA ASP A 31 -6.96 -7.44 2.83
C ASP A 31 -7.43 -6.61 1.63
N GLY A 32 -7.24 -5.27 1.70
CA GLY A 32 -7.56 -4.31 0.62
C GLY A 32 -9.01 -4.34 0.15
N THR A 33 -9.93 -4.77 1.02
CA THR A 33 -11.36 -4.66 0.77
C THR A 33 -11.81 -3.20 0.81
N ASP A 34 -12.68 -2.80 -0.10
CA ASP A 34 -13.31 -1.48 -0.04
C ASP A 34 -14.37 -1.45 1.06
N PHE A 35 -14.56 -0.27 1.66
CA PHE A 35 -15.65 -0.08 2.59
C PHE A 35 -17.00 0.08 1.85
N PRO A 36 -18.11 -0.43 2.41
CA PRO A 36 -18.23 -1.12 3.69
C PRO A 36 -17.68 -2.55 3.64
N ALA A 37 -16.80 -2.88 4.57
CA ALA A 37 -16.14 -4.18 4.61
C ALA A 37 -16.98 -5.16 5.43
N LEU A 38 -17.47 -6.21 4.76
CA LEU A 38 -18.17 -7.35 5.36
C LEU A 38 -17.28 -8.58 5.21
N ILE A 39 -16.60 -8.98 6.29
CA ILE A 39 -15.76 -10.18 6.29
C ILE A 39 -16.22 -11.08 7.43
N GLY A 40 -16.66 -12.30 7.12
CA GLY A 40 -17.08 -13.30 8.11
C GLY A 40 -15.96 -13.83 9.02
N ASN A 41 -14.73 -13.34 8.84
CA ASN A 41 -13.52 -13.68 9.59
C ASN A 41 -12.83 -12.43 10.20
N GLY A 42 -13.53 -11.30 10.27
CA GLY A 42 -13.02 -10.02 10.74
C GLY A 42 -12.04 -9.31 9.80
N ILE A 43 -11.62 -8.11 10.20
CA ILE A 43 -10.91 -7.11 9.43
C ILE A 43 -9.63 -6.73 10.18
N THR A 44 -8.48 -6.67 9.50
CA THR A 44 -7.22 -6.25 10.11
C THR A 44 -6.71 -4.93 9.54
N PHE A 45 -6.41 -3.98 10.42
CA PHE A 45 -5.79 -2.70 10.11
C PHE A 45 -4.29 -2.70 10.35
N VAL A 46 -3.57 -1.94 9.53
CA VAL A 46 -2.17 -1.55 9.75
C VAL A 46 -2.07 -0.04 9.74
N GLY A 47 -1.23 0.51 10.60
CA GLY A 47 -0.95 1.95 10.62
C GLY A 47 -0.36 2.42 9.28
N SER A 48 -1.04 3.36 8.62
CA SER A 48 -0.62 3.88 7.31
C SER A 48 0.55 4.87 7.41
N SER A 49 0.61 5.67 8.49
CA SER A 49 1.64 6.69 8.72
C SER A 49 2.65 6.34 9.82
N VAL A 50 2.27 5.48 10.78
CA VAL A 50 3.09 5.09 11.94
C VAL A 50 3.10 3.56 12.08
N PRO A 51 4.01 2.87 11.36
CA PRO A 51 4.06 1.40 11.37
C PRO A 51 4.59 0.84 12.70
N ASP A 52 5.41 1.63 13.41
CA ASP A 52 6.02 1.27 14.69
C ASP A 52 5.63 2.31 15.75
N LEU A 53 5.26 1.84 16.94
CA LEU A 53 5.06 2.70 18.11
C LEU A 53 6.31 2.60 18.98
N ASP A 54 7.02 3.72 19.13
CA ASP A 54 8.22 3.78 19.95
C ASP A 54 7.90 3.66 21.45
N SER A 55 8.91 3.30 22.25
CA SER A 55 8.75 3.23 23.70
C SER A 55 8.81 4.61 24.31
N SER A 56 8.07 4.83 25.39
CA SER A 56 8.00 6.12 26.09
C SER A 56 9.36 6.55 26.69
N ILE A 57 10.29 5.60 26.83
CA ILE A 57 11.67 5.85 27.25
C ILE A 57 12.53 6.44 26.12
N ASN A 58 12.31 6.02 24.87
CA ASN A 58 13.09 6.48 23.72
C ASN A 58 12.60 7.84 23.20
N THR A 59 11.34 8.19 23.47
CA THR A 59 10.67 9.38 22.90
C THR A 59 10.43 10.49 23.93
N ALA A 60 11.00 10.40 25.13
CA ALA A 60 10.77 11.35 26.22
C ALA A 60 9.27 11.63 26.48
N GLN A 61 8.43 10.60 26.36
CA GLN A 61 6.96 10.66 26.48
C GLN A 61 6.22 11.46 25.39
N ASP A 62 6.82 11.68 24.22
CA ASP A 62 6.12 12.26 23.07
C ASP A 62 4.99 11.32 22.59
N LEU A 63 3.74 11.74 22.81
CA LEU A 63 2.53 11.00 22.50
C LEU A 63 2.37 10.72 20.99
N SER A 64 2.93 11.56 20.13
CA SER A 64 2.80 11.43 18.67
C SER A 64 3.60 10.24 18.10
N GLN A 65 4.63 9.79 18.83
CA GLN A 65 5.51 8.70 18.41
C GLN A 65 5.18 7.36 19.10
N ILE A 66 4.33 7.41 20.13
CA ILE A 66 3.95 6.22 20.94
C ILE A 66 2.47 5.88 20.84
N SER A 67 1.69 6.65 20.07
CA SER A 67 0.28 6.38 19.79
C SER A 67 -0.04 6.49 18.30
N ALA A 68 -0.94 5.64 17.84
CA ALA A 68 -1.56 5.74 16.52
C ALA A 68 -3.06 5.91 16.69
N MET A 69 -3.64 6.86 15.96
CA MET A 69 -5.07 7.13 15.99
C MET A 69 -5.70 6.58 14.70
N ILE A 70 -6.52 5.55 14.84
CA ILE A 70 -7.44 5.12 13.78
C ILE A 70 -8.83 5.61 14.18
N GLN A 71 -9.48 6.40 13.32
CA GLN A 71 -10.88 6.74 13.48
C GLN A 71 -11.70 5.72 12.71
N LEU A 72 -12.58 5.01 13.41
CA LEU A 72 -13.44 3.99 12.84
C LEU A 72 -14.87 4.55 12.78
N ILE A 73 -15.54 4.35 11.65
CA ILE A 73 -16.94 4.69 11.47
C ILE A 73 -17.69 3.39 11.14
N GLY A 74 -18.59 3.01 12.06
CA GLY A 74 -19.57 1.93 11.91
C GLY A 74 -19.42 0.81 12.94
N THR A 75 -20.56 0.31 13.45
CA THR A 75 -20.73 -1.01 14.12
C THR A 75 -22.23 -1.42 14.24
N GLN A 76 -23.19 -0.48 14.31
CA GLN A 76 -24.64 -0.75 14.34
C GLN A 76 -25.48 0.30 13.60
N PHE A 77 -26.46 -0.14 12.81
CA PHE A 77 -27.48 0.75 12.25
C PHE A 77 -28.54 1.08 13.30
N ARG A 78 -29.08 2.31 13.27
CA ARG A 78 -30.26 2.74 14.06
C ARG A 78 -30.03 2.80 15.58
N VAL A 79 -28.85 3.27 16.00
CA VAL A 79 -28.58 3.59 17.41
C VAL A 79 -29.19 4.96 17.75
N ASN A 80 -30.00 5.03 18.81
CA ASN A 80 -30.53 6.31 19.28
C ASN A 80 -29.39 7.14 19.92
N PRO A 81 -29.18 8.39 19.50
CA PRO A 81 -28.29 9.32 20.22
C PRO A 81 -28.74 9.40 21.69
N PRO A 82 -27.83 9.38 22.67
CA PRO A 82 -26.38 9.62 22.58
C PRO A 82 -25.50 8.35 22.60
N THR A 83 -26.06 7.16 22.39
CA THR A 83 -25.34 5.90 22.60
C THR A 83 -24.34 5.60 21.47
N ILE A 84 -23.08 5.29 21.81
CA ILE A 84 -22.02 4.89 20.87
C ILE A 84 -21.61 3.45 21.22
N PRO A 85 -22.09 2.43 20.50
CA PRO A 85 -21.79 1.03 20.82
C PRO A 85 -20.35 0.69 20.44
N MET A 86 -19.60 0.20 21.43
CA MET A 86 -18.23 -0.24 21.24
C MET A 86 -18.17 -1.62 20.56
N PRO A 87 -17.15 -1.90 19.73
CA PRO A 87 -16.99 -3.20 19.11
C PRO A 87 -16.87 -4.32 20.15
N LYS A 88 -17.60 -5.43 19.95
CA LYS A 88 -17.52 -6.62 20.81
C LYS A 88 -16.18 -7.33 20.71
N THR A 89 -15.54 -7.26 19.54
CA THR A 89 -14.29 -7.95 19.24
C THR A 89 -13.28 -6.98 18.63
N ILE A 90 -12.37 -6.46 19.46
CA ILE A 90 -11.18 -5.74 19.02
C ILE A 90 -9.95 -6.37 19.66
N LYS A 91 -8.91 -6.65 18.87
CA LYS A 91 -7.68 -7.30 19.33
C LYS A 91 -6.47 -6.64 18.68
N LEU A 92 -5.48 -6.28 19.49
CA LEU A 92 -4.18 -5.89 18.98
C LEU A 92 -3.36 -7.15 18.69
N VAL A 93 -2.94 -7.32 17.45
CA VAL A 93 -2.13 -8.43 16.94
C VAL A 93 -0.75 -7.86 16.62
N THR A 94 0.15 -7.97 17.58
CA THR A 94 1.54 -7.49 17.46
C THR A 94 2.49 -8.61 17.87
N ASP A 95 3.52 -8.84 17.06
CA ASP A 95 4.53 -9.86 17.35
C ASP A 95 5.19 -9.61 18.72
N GLY A 96 5.23 -10.65 19.56
CA GLY A 96 5.90 -10.61 20.86
C GLY A 96 5.11 -9.96 21.99
N TYR A 97 3.84 -9.62 21.79
CA TYR A 97 2.95 -9.14 22.84
C TYR A 97 1.68 -9.99 22.93
N ASN A 98 1.37 -10.44 24.14
CA ASN A 98 0.12 -11.11 24.46
C ASN A 98 -0.86 -10.08 25.02
N CYS A 99 -1.88 -9.76 24.24
CA CYS A 99 -2.94 -8.82 24.60
C CYS A 99 -4.21 -9.58 25.03
N PRO A 100 -4.69 -9.40 26.27
CA PRO A 100 -5.95 -9.99 26.72
C PRO A 100 -7.14 -9.31 26.02
N GLN A 101 -8.33 -9.92 26.13
CA GLN A 101 -9.56 -9.31 25.65
C GLN A 101 -9.77 -7.94 26.35
N PRO A 102 -10.10 -6.88 25.58
CA PRO A 102 -10.29 -5.56 26.15
C PRO A 102 -11.47 -5.52 27.13
N THR A 103 -11.31 -4.69 28.15
CA THR A 103 -12.35 -4.39 29.14
C THR A 103 -12.97 -3.04 28.82
N THR A 104 -14.30 -3.00 28.79
CA THR A 104 -15.07 -1.78 28.49
C THR A 104 -15.39 -1.03 29.78
N ARG A 105 -15.07 0.27 29.80
CA ARG A 105 -15.40 1.17 30.90
C ARG A 105 -16.00 2.45 30.32
N LYS A 106 -17.33 2.60 30.46
CA LYS A 106 -18.11 3.68 29.84
C LYS A 106 -17.85 3.74 28.32
N ASP A 107 -17.38 4.88 27.82
CA ASP A 107 -17.15 5.13 26.39
C ASP A 107 -15.73 4.75 25.93
N SER A 108 -15.04 3.90 26.69
CA SER A 108 -13.65 3.52 26.41
C SER A 108 -13.40 2.03 26.61
N MET A 109 -12.59 1.43 25.74
CA MET A 109 -12.13 0.04 25.88
C MET A 109 -10.62 0.01 26.03
N HIS A 110 -10.13 -0.78 26.98
CA HIS A 110 -8.70 -0.85 27.30
C HIS A 110 -8.24 -2.31 27.41
N ALA A 111 -7.09 -2.61 26.81
CA ALA A 111 -6.39 -3.88 26.96
C ALA A 111 -4.93 -3.61 27.33
N CYS A 112 -4.44 -4.22 28.41
CA CYS A 112 -3.04 -4.13 28.82
C CYS A 112 -2.26 -5.30 28.20
N CYS A 113 -1.52 -5.03 27.13
CA CYS A 113 -0.66 -6.03 26.50
C CYS A 113 0.60 -6.28 27.33
N LYS A 114 0.98 -7.54 27.49
CA LYS A 114 2.24 -7.93 28.15
C LYS A 114 3.19 -8.53 27.12
N LYS A 115 4.47 -8.17 27.19
CA LYS A 115 5.51 -8.79 26.37
C LYS A 115 5.56 -10.29 26.66
N ASP A 116 5.59 -11.11 25.62
CA ASP A 116 5.75 -12.55 25.78
C ASP A 116 7.20 -12.86 26.18
N PRO A 117 7.45 -13.42 27.37
CA PRO A 117 8.79 -13.74 27.83
C PRO A 117 9.49 -14.82 27.00
N LYS A 118 8.74 -15.62 26.23
CA LYS A 118 9.27 -16.67 25.34
C LYS A 118 9.59 -16.14 23.94
N PHE A 119 9.13 -14.92 23.61
CA PHE A 119 9.37 -14.34 22.29
C PHE A 119 10.78 -13.77 22.19
N LYS A 120 11.64 -14.46 21.44
CA LYS A 120 12.96 -13.96 21.05
C LYS A 120 12.79 -13.03 19.85
N ALA A 121 12.71 -11.73 20.10
CA ALA A 121 12.71 -10.74 19.05
C ALA A 121 14.01 -10.86 18.23
N THR A 122 13.90 -11.21 16.95
CA THR A 122 15.02 -11.04 16.02
C THR A 122 15.31 -9.54 15.97
N LEU A 123 16.54 -9.13 16.28
CA LEU A 123 16.99 -7.75 16.18
C LEU A 123 16.91 -7.30 14.71
N ARG A 124 15.73 -6.81 14.30
CA ARG A 124 15.54 -6.21 12.99
C ARG A 124 16.13 -4.81 13.02
N LYS A 125 17.19 -4.63 12.23
CA LYS A 125 17.91 -3.35 12.05
C LYS A 125 17.05 -2.30 11.36
N THR A 126 15.94 -2.68 10.74
CA THR A 126 15.11 -1.82 9.90
C THR A 126 13.68 -1.68 10.44
N LYS A 127 13.05 -0.54 10.15
CA LYS A 127 11.64 -0.20 10.45
C LYS A 127 10.66 -0.76 9.38
N PHE A 128 11.11 -1.72 8.58
CA PHE A 128 10.37 -2.23 7.43
C PHE A 128 9.69 -3.57 7.74
N PHE A 129 8.56 -3.82 7.08
CA PHE A 129 7.87 -5.11 7.14
C PHE A 129 8.66 -6.18 6.36
N PRO A 130 8.57 -7.46 6.76
CA PRO A 130 9.13 -8.53 5.94
C PRO A 130 8.31 -8.65 4.65
N ARG A 131 8.96 -8.99 3.53
CA ARG A 131 8.27 -9.28 2.28
C ARG A 131 7.29 -10.43 2.49
N GLN A 132 6.01 -10.18 2.22
CA GLN A 132 4.96 -11.18 2.30
C GLN A 132 4.88 -11.92 0.95
N LYS A 133 4.62 -13.22 1.00
CA LYS A 133 4.39 -14.02 -0.20
C LYS A 133 2.88 -14.08 -0.45
N GLY A 134 2.47 -13.75 -1.67
CA GLY A 134 1.13 -13.97 -2.18
C GLY A 134 1.17 -14.63 -3.55
N ASP A 135 0.02 -15.07 -4.06
CA ASP A 135 -0.09 -15.69 -5.39
C ASP A 135 0.42 -14.77 -6.50
N LEU A 136 0.13 -13.48 -6.39
CA LEU A 136 0.71 -12.43 -7.20
C LEU A 136 1.26 -11.34 -6.28
N THR A 137 2.52 -10.98 -6.47
CA THR A 137 3.17 -9.90 -5.70
C THR A 137 3.53 -8.74 -6.61
N ILE A 138 3.14 -7.53 -6.22
CA ILE A 138 3.46 -6.28 -6.91
C ILE A 138 4.42 -5.50 -6.02
N SER A 139 5.63 -5.26 -6.51
CA SER A 139 6.65 -4.44 -5.85
C SER A 139 6.71 -3.08 -6.54
N TYR A 140 6.81 -2.01 -5.75
CA TYR A 140 6.95 -0.63 -6.19
C TYR A 140 8.26 -0.09 -5.62
N ASP A 141 9.34 -0.23 -6.38
CA ASP A 141 10.70 0.04 -5.92
C ASP A 141 11.19 1.39 -6.46
N VAL A 142 11.48 2.33 -5.56
CA VAL A 142 11.95 3.67 -5.93
C VAL A 142 13.47 3.63 -6.14
N ASN A 143 13.90 3.73 -7.39
CA ASN A 143 15.31 3.58 -7.78
C ASN A 143 16.09 4.90 -7.68
N GLN A 144 15.45 6.01 -8.08
CA GLN A 144 16.09 7.33 -8.09
C GLN A 144 15.11 8.38 -7.59
N VAL A 145 15.62 9.33 -6.80
CA VAL A 145 14.79 10.36 -6.19
C VAL A 145 15.38 11.73 -6.51
N TYR A 146 14.55 12.59 -7.09
CA TYR A 146 14.84 14.00 -7.31
C TYR A 146 13.97 14.84 -6.39
N GLU A 147 14.08 16.17 -6.47
CA GLU A 147 13.31 17.06 -5.61
C GLU A 147 11.80 16.90 -5.84
N ASN A 148 11.40 17.06 -7.09
CA ASN A 148 10.00 17.15 -7.50
C ASN A 148 9.47 15.89 -8.20
N ASN A 149 10.33 14.90 -8.47
CA ASN A 149 9.98 13.67 -9.16
C ASN A 149 10.86 12.50 -8.69
N TYR A 150 10.50 11.29 -9.05
CA TYR A 150 11.27 10.09 -8.77
C TYR A 150 11.07 9.03 -9.86
N MET A 151 12.03 8.14 -10.00
CA MET A 151 11.97 6.99 -10.89
C MET A 151 11.61 5.75 -10.08
N VAL A 152 10.63 5.01 -10.55
CA VAL A 152 10.17 3.77 -9.91
C VAL A 152 10.23 2.62 -10.91
N GLU A 153 10.61 1.45 -10.41
CA GLU A 153 10.46 0.17 -11.08
C GLU A 153 9.32 -0.60 -10.42
N VAL A 154 8.35 -1.01 -11.24
CA VAL A 154 7.22 -1.84 -10.80
C VAL A 154 7.48 -3.25 -11.29
N THR A 155 7.53 -4.19 -10.34
CA THR A 155 7.75 -5.61 -10.62
C THR A 155 6.53 -6.42 -10.18
N MET A 156 5.93 -7.14 -11.13
CA MET A 156 4.89 -8.13 -10.86
C MET A 156 5.48 -9.52 -10.95
N GLU A 157 5.33 -10.32 -9.90
CA GLU A 157 5.79 -11.71 -9.87
C GLU A 157 4.62 -12.65 -9.59
N ASN A 158 4.43 -13.63 -10.47
CA ASN A 158 3.40 -14.65 -10.35
C ASN A 158 3.96 -15.91 -9.66
N ASN A 159 3.62 -16.03 -8.38
CA ASN A 159 3.95 -17.18 -7.54
C ASN A 159 2.78 -18.18 -7.44
N HIS A 160 1.69 -17.95 -8.16
CA HIS A 160 0.56 -18.87 -8.20
C HIS A 160 1.01 -20.21 -8.81
N LEU A 161 0.54 -21.32 -8.25
CA LEU A 161 0.90 -22.66 -8.72
C LEU A 161 0.49 -22.96 -10.18
N LEU A 162 -0.68 -22.47 -10.61
CA LEU A 162 -1.30 -22.79 -11.90
C LEU A 162 -1.91 -21.57 -12.60
N GLY A 163 -2.35 -20.56 -11.84
CA GLY A 163 -2.98 -19.36 -12.38
C GLY A 163 -1.98 -18.56 -13.22
N ARG A 164 -2.26 -18.39 -14.50
CA ARG A 164 -1.54 -17.48 -15.39
C ARG A 164 -2.25 -16.13 -15.43
N LEU A 165 -1.52 -15.10 -15.84
CA LEU A 165 -2.12 -13.84 -16.26
C LEU A 165 -1.91 -13.65 -17.75
N ASP A 166 -2.99 -13.30 -18.46
CA ASP A 166 -2.95 -12.99 -19.89
C ASP A 166 -3.59 -11.63 -20.16
N HIS A 167 -2.88 -10.80 -20.92
CA HIS A 167 -3.26 -9.42 -21.22
C HIS A 167 -3.61 -8.64 -19.94
N TRP A 168 -2.70 -8.67 -18.97
CA TRP A 168 -2.92 -7.96 -17.72
C TRP A 168 -3.07 -6.45 -17.95
N ASN A 169 -4.02 -5.87 -17.23
CA ASN A 169 -4.22 -4.44 -17.04
C ASN A 169 -4.08 -4.14 -15.56
N LEU A 170 -3.13 -3.27 -15.22
CA LEU A 170 -2.85 -2.87 -13.86
C LEU A 170 -3.36 -1.46 -13.63
N THR A 171 -4.08 -1.26 -12.54
CA THR A 171 -4.55 0.06 -12.11
C THR A 171 -4.28 0.27 -10.63
N TRP A 172 -4.19 1.53 -10.22
CA TRP A 172 -3.99 1.96 -8.83
C TRP A 172 -4.60 3.35 -8.65
N GLU A 173 -4.54 3.89 -7.44
CA GLU A 173 -4.99 5.25 -7.13
C GLU A 173 -3.82 6.10 -6.61
N TRP A 174 -3.62 7.26 -7.24
CA TRP A 174 -2.73 8.30 -6.72
C TRP A 174 -3.33 8.97 -5.49
N THR A 175 -2.53 9.15 -4.45
CA THR A 175 -3.01 9.65 -3.14
C THR A 175 -2.91 11.16 -3.03
N ARG A 176 -1.99 11.81 -3.76
CA ARG A 176 -1.76 13.26 -3.69
C ARG A 176 -1.90 13.99 -5.03
N GLY A 177 -2.19 13.28 -6.12
CA GLY A 177 -2.36 13.86 -7.46
C GLY A 177 -1.11 13.77 -8.31
N GLU A 178 -0.25 12.79 -8.00
CA GLU A 178 0.90 12.41 -8.81
C GLU A 178 0.47 12.07 -10.25
N PHE A 179 1.42 12.20 -11.19
CA PHE A 179 1.18 11.86 -12.59
C PHE A 179 2.40 11.21 -13.22
N ILE A 180 2.18 10.48 -14.31
CA ILE A 180 3.20 9.72 -15.01
C ILE A 180 3.77 10.58 -16.14
N TYR A 181 5.03 10.99 -16.00
CA TYR A 181 5.71 11.81 -16.99
C TYR A 181 6.30 10.96 -18.13
N SER A 182 6.86 9.79 -17.83
CA SER A 182 7.35 8.86 -18.86
C SER A 182 7.29 7.41 -18.37
N MET A 183 7.26 6.46 -19.29
CA MET A 183 7.17 5.02 -18.98
C MET A 183 8.00 4.19 -19.96
N LYS A 184 8.59 3.09 -19.48
CA LYS A 184 9.30 2.08 -20.26
C LYS A 184 8.91 0.68 -19.80
N GLY A 185 8.84 -0.28 -20.72
CA GLY A 185 8.45 -1.67 -20.47
C GLY A 185 6.93 -1.89 -20.44
N ALA A 186 6.14 -0.83 -20.36
CA ALA A 186 4.67 -0.85 -20.38
C ALA A 186 4.15 0.44 -21.01
N PHE A 187 2.84 0.52 -21.24
CA PHE A 187 2.16 1.71 -21.75
C PHE A 187 0.84 1.95 -21.00
N THR A 188 0.38 3.20 -21.00
CA THR A 188 -0.93 3.57 -20.44
C THR A 188 -2.01 3.40 -21.51
N CYS A 189 -3.15 2.80 -21.17
CA CYS A 189 -4.25 2.60 -22.13
C CYS A 189 -4.83 3.92 -22.65
N VAL A 190 -4.73 4.98 -21.85
CA VAL A 190 -5.12 6.35 -22.21
C VAL A 190 -3.88 7.23 -22.10
N ILE A 191 -3.61 7.96 -23.19
CA ILE A 191 -2.58 9.00 -23.23
C ILE A 191 -3.28 10.34 -23.15
N GLU A 192 -3.23 10.97 -21.99
CA GLU A 192 -3.93 12.22 -21.70
C GLU A 192 -3.08 13.12 -20.81
N TYR A 193 -2.79 14.32 -21.33
CA TYR A 193 -1.97 15.34 -20.67
C TYR A 193 -2.75 16.61 -20.31
N SER A 194 -3.96 16.79 -20.87
CA SER A 194 -4.81 17.97 -20.66
C SER A 194 -5.11 18.23 -19.18
N ASP A 195 -5.44 17.17 -18.43
CA ASP A 195 -5.72 17.24 -17.00
C ASP A 195 -4.50 17.71 -16.18
N CYS A 196 -3.28 17.39 -16.61
CA CYS A 196 -2.09 17.95 -15.97
C CYS A 196 -1.94 19.43 -16.31
N ILE A 197 -2.07 19.80 -17.59
CA ILE A 197 -1.85 21.19 -18.05
C ILE A 197 -2.81 22.17 -17.38
N TYR A 198 -4.10 21.82 -17.33
CA TYR A 198 -5.15 22.68 -16.78
C TYR A 198 -5.41 22.43 -15.29
N GLY A 199 -4.82 21.38 -14.71
CA GLY A 199 -4.95 21.01 -13.31
C GLY A 199 -3.85 21.56 -12.40
N ALA A 200 -3.70 20.93 -11.24
CA ALA A 200 -2.71 21.33 -10.24
C ALA A 200 -1.26 21.20 -10.75
N ALA A 201 -0.97 20.19 -11.58
CA ALA A 201 0.37 19.98 -12.14
C ALA A 201 0.83 21.19 -12.96
N GLY A 202 0.01 21.73 -13.86
CA GLY A 202 0.31 22.92 -14.67
C GLY A 202 0.48 24.19 -13.86
N GLN A 203 -0.18 24.29 -12.71
CA GLN A 203 0.00 25.43 -11.79
C GLN A 203 1.38 25.41 -11.10
N TYR A 204 1.85 24.22 -10.72
CA TYR A 204 3.13 24.04 -10.03
C TYR A 204 4.33 23.94 -10.99
N TYR A 205 4.15 23.32 -12.16
CA TYR A 205 5.21 23.00 -13.13
C TYR A 205 5.11 23.86 -14.39
N LYS A 206 5.19 25.18 -14.24
CA LYS A 206 5.00 26.13 -15.36
C LYS A 206 6.01 25.98 -16.50
N ASP A 207 7.24 25.59 -16.15
CA ASP A 207 8.35 25.47 -17.11
C ASP A 207 8.54 24.02 -17.62
N MET A 208 7.60 23.12 -17.31
CA MET A 208 7.67 21.72 -17.74
C MET A 208 7.17 21.55 -19.18
N ASP A 209 7.86 20.70 -19.93
CA ASP A 209 7.38 20.19 -21.22
C ASP A 209 6.33 19.08 -21.01
N PHE A 210 5.04 19.46 -21.02
CA PHE A 210 3.92 18.53 -20.86
C PHE A 210 3.71 17.60 -22.06
N SER A 211 4.37 17.81 -23.20
CA SER A 211 4.20 16.95 -24.39
C SER A 211 4.68 15.51 -24.16
N LYS A 212 5.58 15.32 -23.20
CA LYS A 212 6.11 14.00 -22.84
C LYS A 212 5.24 13.25 -21.85
N VAL A 213 4.33 13.94 -21.17
CA VAL A 213 3.47 13.36 -20.14
C VAL A 213 2.57 12.29 -20.75
N VAL A 214 2.65 11.09 -20.20
CA VAL A 214 1.92 9.93 -20.72
C VAL A 214 0.55 9.79 -20.06
N ASN A 215 0.39 10.13 -18.77
CA ASN A 215 -0.91 10.01 -18.11
C ASN A 215 -1.05 10.90 -16.88
N CYS A 216 -2.19 11.59 -16.80
CA CYS A 216 -2.57 12.51 -15.72
C CYS A 216 -3.77 12.04 -14.89
N GLN A 217 -4.31 10.86 -15.19
CA GLN A 217 -5.50 10.36 -14.54
C GLN A 217 -5.14 9.93 -13.11
N LYS A 218 -6.07 10.20 -12.18
CA LYS A 218 -5.93 9.75 -10.78
C LYS A 218 -5.79 8.23 -10.67
N ASN A 219 -6.44 7.51 -11.59
CA ASN A 219 -6.46 6.06 -11.66
C ASN A 219 -5.97 5.59 -13.05
N PRO A 220 -4.65 5.58 -13.30
CA PRO A 220 -4.12 5.13 -14.59
C PRO A 220 -4.41 3.64 -14.80
N ILE A 221 -4.57 3.24 -16.06
CA ILE A 221 -4.60 1.84 -16.47
C ILE A 221 -3.36 1.59 -17.33
N VAL A 222 -2.55 0.63 -16.92
CA VAL A 222 -1.28 0.27 -17.55
C VAL A 222 -1.32 -1.16 -18.05
N SER A 223 -0.71 -1.39 -19.20
CA SER A 223 -0.62 -2.70 -19.85
C SER A 223 0.79 -2.92 -20.38
N ASP A 224 1.16 -4.19 -20.50
CA ASP A 224 2.47 -4.59 -21.02
C ASP A 224 2.61 -4.26 -22.50
N LEU A 225 3.85 -4.01 -22.93
CA LEU A 225 4.13 -3.83 -24.35
C LEU A 225 4.03 -5.15 -25.13
N PRO A 226 3.79 -5.07 -26.45
CA PRO A 226 3.81 -6.26 -27.29
C PRO A 226 5.27 -6.70 -27.56
N PRO A 227 5.52 -7.97 -27.91
CA PRO A 227 6.88 -8.52 -28.05
C PRO A 227 7.76 -7.83 -29.08
N GLU A 228 7.18 -7.20 -30.11
CA GLU A 228 7.93 -6.47 -31.13
C GLU A 228 8.65 -5.24 -30.55
N LYS A 229 8.17 -4.73 -29.40
CA LYS A 229 8.74 -3.56 -28.70
C LYS A 229 9.79 -3.92 -27.65
N ALA A 230 10.11 -5.20 -27.45
CA ALA A 230 11.10 -5.61 -26.45
C ALA A 230 12.48 -4.96 -26.64
N ASN A 231 12.92 -4.78 -27.89
CA ASN A 231 14.23 -4.21 -28.23
C ASN A 231 14.21 -2.69 -28.52
N ASP A 232 13.07 -2.04 -28.34
CA ASP A 232 12.91 -0.60 -28.58
C ASP A 232 13.69 0.22 -27.54
N THR A 233 14.52 1.16 -28.00
CA THR A 233 15.37 1.99 -27.12
C THR A 233 14.60 3.00 -26.30
N GLU A 234 13.46 3.47 -26.79
CA GLU A 234 12.69 4.53 -26.17
C GLU A 234 11.73 3.96 -25.15
N ILE A 235 10.90 2.99 -25.56
CA ILE A 235 9.82 2.45 -24.72
C ILE A 235 10.07 1.03 -24.20
N GLY A 236 11.03 0.29 -24.78
CA GLY A 236 11.33 -1.09 -24.43
C GLY A 236 12.60 -1.24 -23.60
N LYS A 237 13.36 -2.31 -23.88
CA LYS A 237 14.66 -2.65 -23.25
C LYS A 237 14.61 -2.73 -21.72
N ILE A 238 13.47 -3.13 -21.17
CA ILE A 238 13.33 -3.48 -19.75
C ILE A 238 13.38 -5.01 -19.60
N PRO A 239 14.23 -5.57 -18.73
CA PRO A 239 14.25 -7.00 -18.47
C PRO A 239 12.86 -7.52 -18.07
N HIS A 240 12.48 -8.69 -18.56
CA HIS A 240 11.17 -9.32 -18.27
C HIS A 240 9.93 -8.52 -18.74
N CYS A 241 10.08 -7.44 -19.50
CA CYS A 241 8.96 -6.76 -20.14
C CYS A 241 8.47 -7.48 -21.41
N CYS A 242 7.40 -6.91 -21.96
CA CYS A 242 7.09 -6.95 -23.38
C CYS A 242 6.62 -8.34 -23.86
N LYS A 243 5.68 -8.94 -23.14
CA LYS A 243 5.08 -10.25 -23.42
C LYS A 243 3.59 -10.16 -23.67
N ASN A 244 3.12 -9.02 -24.16
CA ASN A 244 1.69 -8.76 -24.41
C ASN A 244 0.80 -9.01 -23.17
N GLY A 245 1.37 -8.83 -21.98
CA GLY A 245 0.66 -8.99 -20.72
C GLY A 245 0.59 -10.43 -20.24
N THR A 246 1.46 -11.31 -20.72
CA THR A 246 1.54 -12.71 -20.27
C THR A 246 2.51 -12.85 -19.09
N ILE A 247 2.01 -13.38 -17.97
CA ILE A 247 2.83 -13.77 -16.81
C ILE A 247 2.48 -15.21 -16.41
N LEU A 248 3.43 -16.12 -16.58
CA LEU A 248 3.24 -17.53 -16.26
C LEU A 248 3.50 -17.84 -14.78
N PRO A 249 2.91 -18.91 -14.23
CA PRO A 249 3.34 -19.48 -12.95
C PRO A 249 4.85 -19.69 -12.89
N ILE A 250 5.48 -19.35 -11.75
CA ILE A 250 6.92 -19.59 -11.53
C ILE A 250 7.33 -21.05 -11.73
N HIS A 251 6.44 -22.00 -11.45
CA HIS A 251 6.69 -23.44 -11.64
C HIS A 251 6.62 -23.89 -13.10
N MET A 252 5.97 -23.11 -13.98
CA MET A 252 5.86 -23.43 -15.40
C MET A 252 7.07 -22.90 -16.17
N ASP A 253 7.41 -21.62 -15.98
CA ASP A 253 8.60 -21.00 -16.58
C ASP A 253 9.06 -19.80 -15.72
N PRO A 254 10.13 -19.95 -14.92
CA PRO A 254 10.67 -18.88 -14.08
C PRO A 254 11.11 -17.63 -14.86
N SER A 255 11.46 -17.77 -16.15
CA SER A 255 11.88 -16.62 -16.97
C SER A 255 10.70 -15.73 -17.38
N LYS A 256 9.49 -16.32 -17.43
CA LYS A 256 8.24 -15.66 -17.84
C LYS A 256 7.31 -15.36 -16.67
N SER A 257 7.74 -15.63 -15.43
CA SER A 257 6.93 -15.41 -14.23
C SER A 257 6.96 -13.99 -13.67
N LYS A 258 7.76 -13.11 -14.27
CA LYS A 258 7.87 -11.70 -13.88
C LYS A 258 7.49 -10.77 -15.01
N SER A 259 6.90 -9.62 -14.70
CA SER A 259 6.75 -8.50 -15.63
C SER A 259 7.25 -7.23 -14.93
N VAL A 260 8.08 -6.46 -15.63
CA VAL A 260 8.73 -5.29 -15.06
C VAL A 260 8.55 -4.11 -16.01
N PHE A 261 8.24 -2.96 -15.44
CA PHE A 261 8.22 -1.69 -16.14
C PHE A 261 8.73 -0.57 -15.24
N GLN A 262 9.23 0.49 -15.84
CA GLN A 262 9.74 1.65 -15.14
C GLN A 262 8.91 2.87 -15.50
N MET A 263 8.74 3.78 -14.55
CA MET A 263 8.08 5.05 -14.81
C MET A 263 8.70 6.21 -14.03
N GLN A 264 8.65 7.39 -14.62
CA GLN A 264 9.00 8.64 -13.98
C GLN A 264 7.72 9.30 -13.46
N VAL A 265 7.67 9.54 -12.15
CA VAL A 265 6.48 10.07 -11.47
C VAL A 265 6.81 11.44 -10.89
N PHE A 266 5.96 12.43 -11.16
CA PHE A 266 6.07 13.76 -10.58
C PHE A 266 5.12 13.92 -9.40
N LYS A 267 5.60 14.64 -8.38
CA LYS A 267 4.88 14.88 -7.12
C LYS A 267 3.92 16.05 -7.28
N VAL A 268 2.69 15.94 -6.79
CA VAL A 268 1.78 17.09 -6.71
C VAL A 268 1.21 17.16 -5.29
N PRO A 269 1.33 18.29 -4.56
CA PRO A 269 2.27 19.39 -4.83
C PRO A 269 3.74 18.89 -4.87
N PRO A 270 4.70 19.67 -5.39
CA PRO A 270 6.08 19.25 -5.68
C PRO A 270 6.98 18.83 -4.50
N ASP A 271 6.41 18.51 -3.33
CA ASP A 271 7.03 18.15 -2.04
C ASP A 271 8.56 18.13 -2.07
N LEU A 272 9.17 19.26 -1.67
CA LEU A 272 10.61 19.50 -1.75
C LEU A 272 11.41 18.55 -0.85
N ASN A 273 10.74 17.86 0.09
CA ASN A 273 11.39 16.81 0.84
C ASN A 273 11.58 15.57 -0.04
N LYS A 274 12.84 15.29 -0.40
CA LYS A 274 13.21 14.16 -1.27
C LYS A 274 12.69 12.83 -0.72
N THR A 275 12.70 12.63 0.60
CA THR A 275 12.30 11.35 1.23
C THR A 275 10.78 11.21 1.40
N ALA A 276 10.01 12.27 1.19
CA ALA A 276 8.55 12.24 1.27
C ALA A 276 7.96 11.63 0.00
N ILE A 277 7.84 10.30 -0.01
CA ILE A 277 7.24 9.52 -1.09
C ILE A 277 6.00 8.80 -0.56
N TYR A 278 4.89 9.04 -1.26
CA TYR A 278 3.58 8.46 -0.97
C TYR A 278 3.32 7.41 -2.05
N PRO A 279 3.36 6.12 -1.70
CA PRO A 279 3.10 5.08 -2.69
C PRO A 279 1.63 5.15 -3.12
N PRO A 280 1.33 4.72 -4.35
CA PRO A 280 -0.05 4.56 -4.78
C PRO A 280 -0.75 3.47 -3.98
N GLU A 281 -2.06 3.61 -3.85
CA GLU A 281 -2.93 2.70 -3.10
C GLU A 281 -3.91 2.00 -4.03
N LYS A 282 -4.69 1.04 -3.49
CA LYS A 282 -5.76 0.33 -4.20
C LYS A 282 -5.34 -0.26 -5.54
N TRP A 283 -4.20 -0.95 -5.52
CA TRP A 283 -3.74 -1.71 -6.67
C TRP A 283 -4.80 -2.74 -7.07
N LYS A 284 -5.04 -2.87 -8.37
CA LYS A 284 -5.96 -3.87 -8.91
C LYS A 284 -5.42 -4.37 -10.23
N ILE A 285 -5.41 -5.68 -10.39
CA ILE A 285 -5.06 -6.31 -11.65
C ILE A 285 -6.30 -6.90 -12.29
N MET A 286 -6.44 -6.69 -13.59
CA MET A 286 -7.50 -7.20 -14.44
C MET A 286 -6.87 -7.90 -15.64
N GLY A 287 -7.58 -8.81 -16.28
CA GLY A 287 -7.12 -9.48 -17.49
C GLY A 287 -8.18 -10.44 -18.01
N ILE A 288 -7.93 -11.00 -19.19
CA ILE A 288 -8.94 -11.83 -19.89
C ILE A 288 -9.04 -13.22 -19.23
N LEU A 289 -7.90 -13.78 -18.85
CA LEU A 289 -7.77 -15.09 -18.18
C LEU A 289 -6.98 -14.92 -16.90
N ASN A 290 -7.59 -14.27 -15.91
CA ASN A 290 -6.96 -14.02 -14.61
C ASN A 290 -7.82 -14.62 -13.48
N PRO A 291 -7.18 -15.21 -12.44
CA PRO A 291 -7.83 -15.43 -11.16
C PRO A 291 -8.38 -14.12 -10.58
N ASP A 292 -9.44 -14.21 -9.77
CA ASP A 292 -9.96 -13.08 -9.03
C ASP A 292 -9.02 -12.73 -7.86
N TYR A 293 -8.07 -11.83 -8.13
CA TYR A 293 -7.15 -11.33 -7.11
C TYR A 293 -7.80 -10.23 -6.26
N LYS A 294 -7.57 -10.32 -4.94
CA LYS A 294 -7.81 -9.23 -4.00
C LYS A 294 -6.48 -8.69 -3.52
N SER A 295 -6.15 -7.47 -3.94
CA SER A 295 -4.89 -6.82 -3.59
C SER A 295 -5.02 -6.13 -2.25
N GLY A 296 -4.09 -6.43 -1.33
CA GLY A 296 -4.00 -5.77 -0.04
C GLY A 296 -3.45 -4.34 -0.11
N ALA A 297 -3.50 -3.62 1.02
CA ALA A 297 -2.85 -2.32 1.13
C ALA A 297 -1.32 -2.43 0.98
N PRO A 298 -0.66 -1.43 0.36
CA PRO A 298 0.79 -1.45 0.20
C PRO A 298 1.50 -1.44 1.55
N ILE A 299 2.51 -2.28 1.70
CA ILE A 299 3.35 -2.37 2.89
C ILE A 299 4.78 -1.93 2.55
N ARG A 300 5.40 -1.13 3.41
CA ARG A 300 6.81 -0.75 3.26
C ARG A 300 7.70 -1.91 3.69
N VAL A 301 8.49 -2.45 2.77
CA VAL A 301 9.34 -3.61 2.98
C VAL A 301 10.83 -3.27 2.82
N ASP A 302 11.70 -4.14 3.31
CA ASP A 302 13.14 -3.98 3.12
C ASP A 302 13.49 -4.00 1.61
N PRO A 303 14.47 -3.19 1.18
CA PRO A 303 15.03 -3.25 -0.17
C PRO A 303 15.45 -4.69 -0.52
N ALA A 304 15.24 -5.09 -1.77
CA ALA A 304 15.66 -6.40 -2.28
C ALA A 304 17.19 -6.49 -2.42
#